data_AF-A0AAW1X618-F1
#
_entry.id   AF-A0AAW1X618-F1
#
_cell.length_a   1.000
_cell.length_b   1.000
_cell.length_c   1.000
_cell.angle_alpha   90.00
_cell.angle_beta   90.00
_cell.angle_gamma   90.00
#
_symmetry.space_group_name_H-M   'P 1'
#
loop_
_entity.id
_entity.type
_entity.pdbx_description
1 polymer ?
#
loop_
_entity_poly.entity_id
_entity_poly.type
_entity_poly.pdbx_seq_one_letter_code
_entity_poly.pdbx_strand_id
1 'polypeptide(L)'
;MEAEIASEAGHEEALEGLILYCMWHADKAPAQTQLIDRLSSLVPGLHLPLAIHYFSVFLVTMRREWSGIDALRLDKFYLLIRRFVASFFALMRNNSWDLELVKRLMVCVRGGGAFFGDDKFPGKGVNYHVASVFLEELRPFFFRSTRMWLSYF
;
A
#
# COMPACT_ATOMS: atom_id res chain seq x y z
N MET A 1 -9.26 0.40 -28.23
CA MET A 1 -9.64 1.33 -27.15
C MET A 1 -10.62 0.69 -26.18
N GLU A 2 -11.87 0.36 -26.52
CA GLU A 2 -12.80 -0.30 -25.57
C GLU A 2 -12.37 -1.72 -25.13
N ALA A 3 -11.81 -2.52 -26.04
CA ALA A 3 -11.29 -3.85 -25.71
C ALA A 3 -9.99 -3.84 -24.86
N GLU A 4 -9.26 -2.71 -24.88
CA GLU A 4 -8.00 -2.52 -24.16
C GLU A 4 -8.28 -2.06 -22.72
N ILE A 5 -9.27 -1.18 -22.56
CA ILE A 5 -9.82 -0.75 -21.27
C ILE A 5 -10.51 -1.91 -20.53
N ALA A 6 -11.24 -2.78 -21.25
CA ALA A 6 -11.84 -3.98 -20.66
C ALA A 6 -10.80 -5.02 -20.22
N SER A 7 -9.66 -5.11 -20.92
CA SER A 7 -8.54 -5.98 -20.54
C SER A 7 -7.84 -5.45 -19.27
N GLU A 8 -7.58 -4.15 -19.19
CA GLU A 8 -7.01 -3.52 -17.99
C GLU A 8 -7.94 -3.67 -16.78
N ALA A 9 -9.23 -3.41 -16.94
CA ALA A 9 -10.23 -3.57 -15.88
C ALA A 9 -10.32 -5.02 -15.37
N GLY A 10 -10.25 -6.01 -16.27
CA GLY A 10 -10.24 -7.43 -15.88
C GLY A 10 -8.96 -7.86 -15.14
N HIS A 11 -7.81 -7.23 -15.43
CA HIS A 11 -6.56 -7.46 -14.70
C HIS A 11 -6.56 -6.81 -13.33
N GLU A 12 -7.14 -5.60 -13.21
CA GLU A 12 -7.36 -4.94 -11.93
C GLU A 12 -8.25 -5.83 -11.06
N GLU A 13 -9.49 -6.13 -11.46
CA GLU A 13 -10.44 -6.92 -10.66
C GLU A 13 -9.87 -8.27 -10.18
N ALA A 14 -9.09 -8.96 -11.02
CA ALA A 14 -8.44 -10.21 -10.67
C ALA A 14 -7.38 -10.03 -9.57
N LEU A 15 -6.58 -8.97 -9.64
CA LEU A 15 -5.56 -8.65 -8.64
C LEU A 15 -6.20 -8.21 -7.31
N GLU A 16 -7.27 -7.43 -7.39
CA GLU A 16 -8.06 -6.97 -6.24
C GLU A 16 -8.65 -8.16 -5.46
N GLY A 17 -9.31 -9.06 -6.19
CA GLY A 17 -9.93 -10.26 -5.63
C GLY A 17 -8.91 -11.22 -5.04
N LEU A 18 -7.76 -11.41 -5.69
CA LEU A 18 -6.74 -12.36 -5.26
C LEU A 18 -6.08 -11.95 -3.93
N ILE A 19 -5.74 -10.67 -3.76
CA ILE A 19 -5.09 -10.17 -2.53
C ILE A 19 -6.03 -10.35 -1.32
N LEU A 20 -7.30 -9.93 -1.47
CA LEU A 20 -8.27 -10.05 -0.40
C LEU A 20 -8.63 -11.50 -0.11
N TYR A 21 -8.85 -12.32 -1.14
CA TYR A 21 -9.21 -13.73 -0.97
C TYR A 21 -8.10 -14.53 -0.28
N CYS A 22 -6.84 -14.40 -0.73
CA CYS A 22 -5.72 -15.07 -0.10
C CYS A 22 -5.53 -14.63 1.36
N MET A 23 -5.67 -13.34 1.64
CA MET A 23 -5.59 -12.82 3.01
C MET A 23 -6.77 -13.28 3.87
N TRP A 24 -7.98 -13.38 3.31
CA TRP A 24 -9.18 -13.82 4.01
C TRP A 24 -9.03 -15.23 4.56
N HIS A 25 -8.49 -16.15 3.75
CA HIS A 25 -8.29 -17.57 4.09
C HIS A 25 -6.98 -17.87 4.83
N ALA A 26 -6.10 -16.88 5.01
CA ALA A 26 -4.91 -17.04 5.84
C ALA A 26 -5.28 -16.96 7.34
N ASP A 27 -5.49 -18.11 7.98
CA ASP A 27 -5.89 -18.17 9.41
C ASP A 27 -4.70 -18.30 10.37
N LYS A 28 -3.58 -18.87 9.93
CA LYS A 28 -2.40 -19.07 10.79
C LYS A 28 -1.47 -17.85 10.73
N ALA A 29 -1.07 -17.33 11.89
CA ALA A 29 -0.21 -16.15 12.00
C ALA A 29 1.08 -16.22 11.13
N PRO A 30 1.83 -17.34 11.08
CA PRO A 30 3.01 -17.43 10.21
C PRO A 30 2.67 -17.32 8.72
N ALA A 31 1.55 -17.91 8.30
CA ALA A 31 1.09 -17.85 6.90
C ALA A 31 0.63 -16.44 6.53
N GLN A 32 -0.05 -15.74 7.45
CA GLN A 32 -0.44 -14.34 7.28
C GLN A 32 0.79 -13.47 7.07
N THR A 33 1.78 -13.54 7.97
CA THR A 33 2.99 -12.70 7.85
C THR A 33 3.76 -12.99 6.56
N GLN A 34 3.96 -14.27 6.22
CA GLN A 34 4.65 -14.62 4.97
C GLN A 34 3.90 -14.14 3.72
N LEU A 35 2.57 -14.24 3.70
CA LEU A 35 1.76 -13.75 2.59
C LEU A 35 1.84 -12.23 2.47
N ILE A 36 1.70 -11.53 3.59
CA ILE A 36 1.80 -10.06 3.66
C ILE A 36 3.18 -9.61 3.15
N ASP A 37 4.26 -10.22 3.64
CA ASP A 37 5.62 -9.84 3.27
C ASP A 37 5.87 -10.10 1.77
N ARG A 38 5.36 -11.23 1.23
CA ARG A 38 5.44 -11.52 -0.22
C ARG A 38 4.71 -10.46 -1.03
N LEU A 39 3.45 -10.18 -0.71
CA LEU A 39 2.64 -9.19 -1.44
C LEU A 39 3.26 -7.79 -1.37
N SER A 40 3.68 -7.35 -0.19
CA SER A 40 4.26 -6.02 -0.03
C SER A 40 5.62 -5.88 -0.72
N SER A 41 6.43 -6.95 -0.75
CA SER A 41 7.73 -6.96 -1.43
C SER A 41 7.64 -6.78 -2.96
N LEU A 42 6.48 -7.01 -3.56
CA LEU A 42 6.27 -6.78 -4.99
C LEU A 42 6.37 -5.28 -5.33
N VAL A 43 5.91 -4.39 -4.44
CA VAL A 43 5.92 -2.93 -4.68
C VAL A 43 7.32 -2.42 -5.09
N PRO A 44 8.39 -2.61 -4.30
CA PRO A 44 9.74 -2.18 -4.70
C PRO A 44 10.41 -3.08 -5.75
N GLY A 45 9.88 -4.28 -6.01
CA GLY A 45 10.45 -5.24 -6.97
C GLY A 45 9.96 -5.08 -8.41
N LEU A 46 8.84 -4.38 -8.60
CA LEU A 46 8.25 -4.12 -9.92
C LEU A 46 8.85 -2.88 -10.60
N HIS A 47 8.66 -2.79 -11.92
CA HIS A 47 9.01 -1.57 -12.65
C HIS A 47 8.13 -0.40 -12.19
N LEU A 48 8.68 0.80 -12.21
CA LEU A 48 8.13 1.96 -11.52
C LEU A 48 6.65 2.29 -11.87
N PRO A 49 6.24 2.41 -13.15
CA PRO A 49 4.83 2.54 -13.53
C PRO A 49 3.89 1.47 -12.93
N LEU A 50 4.26 0.19 -13.02
CA LEU A 50 3.45 -0.90 -12.49
C LEU A 50 3.46 -0.96 -10.97
N ALA A 51 4.56 -0.59 -10.31
CA ALA A 51 4.62 -0.47 -8.86
C ALA A 51 3.63 0.60 -8.35
N ILE A 52 3.57 1.75 -9.03
CA ILE A 52 2.61 2.83 -8.73
C ILE A 52 1.18 2.32 -8.91
N HIS A 53 0.90 1.68 -10.04
CA HIS A 53 -0.42 1.14 -10.36
C HIS A 53 -0.86 0.05 -9.37
N TYR A 54 0.02 -0.91 -9.08
CA TYR A 54 -0.21 -1.99 -8.12
C TYR A 54 -0.57 -1.44 -6.72
N PHE A 55 0.15 -0.41 -6.26
CA PHE A 55 -0.14 0.25 -5.00
C PHE A 55 -1.46 1.02 -5.01
N SER A 56 -1.76 1.69 -6.13
CA SER A 56 -3.02 2.43 -6.32
C SER A 56 -4.23 1.48 -6.25
N VAL A 57 -4.20 0.39 -7.01
CA VAL A 57 -5.23 -0.64 -7.04
C VAL A 57 -5.43 -1.20 -5.63
N PHE A 58 -4.35 -1.59 -4.94
CA PHE A 58 -4.41 -2.08 -3.56
C PHE A 58 -5.19 -1.14 -2.61
N LEU A 59 -4.93 0.17 -2.66
CA LEU A 59 -5.60 1.13 -1.78
C LEU A 59 -7.08 1.27 -2.10
N VAL A 60 -7.44 1.36 -3.38
CA VAL A 60 -8.84 1.46 -3.84
C VAL A 60 -9.61 0.21 -3.40
N THR A 61 -9.04 -0.98 -3.64
CA THR A 61 -9.61 -2.26 -3.21
C THR A 61 -9.82 -2.31 -1.70
N MET A 62 -8.80 -1.95 -0.91
CA MET A 62 -8.87 -1.98 0.54
C MET A 62 -9.97 -1.06 1.06
N ARG A 63 -10.16 0.13 0.48
CA ARG A 63 -11.26 1.02 0.87
C ARG A 63 -12.63 0.50 0.47
N ARG A 64 -12.76 -0.08 -0.73
CA ARG A 64 -14.03 -0.59 -1.26
C ARG A 64 -14.57 -1.72 -0.39
N GLU A 65 -13.71 -2.68 -0.05
CA GLU A 65 -14.09 -3.90 0.66
C GLU A 65 -14.00 -3.76 2.20
N TRP A 66 -13.49 -2.62 2.71
CA TRP A 66 -13.26 -2.42 4.15
C TRP A 66 -14.50 -2.68 5.01
N SER A 67 -15.68 -2.25 4.55
CA SER A 67 -16.94 -2.44 5.28
C SER A 67 -17.42 -3.89 5.33
N GLY A 68 -16.91 -4.75 4.44
CA GLY A 68 -17.22 -6.18 4.42
C GLY A 68 -16.34 -7.01 5.34
N ILE A 69 -15.27 -6.43 5.90
CA ILE A 69 -14.34 -7.12 6.79
C ILE A 69 -14.90 -7.12 8.21
N ASP A 70 -15.06 -8.30 8.80
CA ASP A 70 -15.47 -8.43 10.19
C ASP A 70 -14.34 -8.10 11.17
N ALA A 71 -14.72 -7.67 12.38
CA ALA A 71 -13.80 -7.18 13.39
C ALA A 71 -12.70 -8.19 13.78
N LEU A 72 -12.97 -9.50 13.76
CA LEU A 72 -12.01 -10.54 14.15
C LEU A 72 -10.89 -10.72 13.12
N ARG A 73 -11.08 -10.25 11.89
CA ARG A 73 -10.10 -10.34 10.81
C ARG A 73 -9.35 -9.02 10.58
N LEU A 74 -9.72 -7.93 11.25
CA LEU A 74 -9.13 -6.62 11.02
C LEU A 74 -7.62 -6.56 11.28
N ASP A 75 -7.11 -7.27 12.30
CA ASP A 75 -5.69 -7.21 12.68
C ASP A 75 -4.73 -7.56 11.54
N LYS A 76 -5.05 -8.60 10.76
CA LYS A 76 -4.22 -9.00 9.61
C LYS A 76 -4.28 -7.98 8.46
N PHE A 77 -5.42 -7.33 8.27
CA PHE A 77 -5.56 -6.28 7.26
C PHE A 77 -4.86 -4.97 7.68
N TYR A 78 -4.86 -4.65 8.98
CA TYR A 78 -4.06 -3.54 9.51
C TYR A 78 -2.55 -3.79 9.31
N LEU A 79 -2.08 -5.01 9.56
CA LEU A 79 -0.69 -5.37 9.31
C LEU A 79 -0.35 -5.32 7.80
N LEU A 80 -1.26 -5.80 6.94
CA LEU A 80 -1.12 -5.73 5.49
C LEU A 80 -0.93 -4.29 5.01
N ILE A 81 -1.84 -3.37 5.41
CA ILE A 81 -1.75 -1.95 5.06
C ILE A 81 -0.42 -1.36 5.54
N ARG A 82 -0.02 -1.64 6.79
CA ARG A 82 1.25 -1.16 7.36
C ARG A 82 2.46 -1.58 6.52
N ARG A 83 2.51 -2.85 6.09
CA ARG A 83 3.60 -3.40 5.27
C ARG A 83 3.63 -2.83 3.85
N PHE A 84 2.47 -2.57 3.26
CA PHE A 84 2.37 -1.89 1.96
C PHE A 84 2.87 -0.44 2.03
N VAL A 85 2.51 0.30 3.08
CA VAL A 85 3.00 1.67 3.31
C VAL A 85 4.52 1.69 3.52
N ALA A 86 5.08 0.74 4.28
CA ALA A 86 6.52 0.60 4.43
C ALA A 86 7.23 0.33 3.08
N SER A 87 6.63 -0.53 2.25
CA SER A 87 7.16 -0.90 0.93
C SER A 87 7.07 0.25 -0.07
N PHE A 88 6.05 1.09 0.06
CA PHE A 88 5.93 2.35 -0.68
C PHE A 88 7.04 3.34 -0.33
N PHE A 89 7.38 3.51 0.94
CA PHE A 89 8.55 4.31 1.34
C PHE A 89 9.87 3.70 0.86
N ALA A 90 9.99 2.37 0.84
CA ALA A 90 11.15 1.69 0.28
C ALA A 90 11.31 1.94 -1.22
N LEU A 91 10.21 1.96 -2.00
CA LEU A 91 10.21 2.32 -3.41
C LEU A 91 10.75 3.75 -3.63
N MET A 92 10.28 4.73 -2.84
CA MET A 92 10.78 6.11 -2.91
C MET A 92 12.27 6.20 -2.56
N ARG A 93 12.71 5.47 -1.53
CA ARG A 93 14.13 5.40 -1.17
C ARG A 93 14.98 4.82 -2.30
N ASN A 94 14.53 3.76 -2.95
CA ASN A 94 15.26 3.13 -4.06
C ASN A 94 15.41 4.06 -5.27
N ASN A 95 14.50 5.02 -5.41
CA ASN A 95 14.53 6.06 -6.45
C ASN A 95 15.06 7.41 -5.91
N SER A 96 15.86 7.38 -4.84
CA SER A 96 16.53 8.56 -4.26
C SER A 96 15.61 9.71 -3.91
N TRP A 97 14.34 9.43 -3.58
CA TRP A 97 13.33 10.45 -3.31
C TRP A 97 13.17 11.47 -4.45
N ASP A 98 13.28 11.02 -5.70
CA ASP A 98 13.04 11.88 -6.86
C ASP A 98 11.70 12.63 -6.73
N LEU A 99 11.77 13.96 -6.81
CA LEU A 99 10.64 14.83 -6.54
C LEU A 99 9.49 14.58 -7.52
N GLU A 100 9.82 14.26 -8.78
CA GLU A 100 8.81 14.00 -9.80
C GLU A 100 8.10 12.67 -9.53
N LEU A 101 8.84 11.62 -9.17
CA LEU A 101 8.25 10.37 -8.71
C LEU A 101 7.38 10.57 -7.46
N VAL A 102 7.88 11.28 -6.45
CA VAL A 102 7.12 11.54 -5.22
C VAL A 102 5.83 12.29 -5.55
N LYS A 103 5.87 13.30 -6.43
CA LYS A 103 4.66 13.99 -6.89
C LYS A 103 3.67 13.04 -7.54
N ARG A 104 4.11 12.20 -8.48
CA ARG A 104 3.25 11.21 -9.15
C ARG A 104 2.61 10.23 -8.17
N LEU A 105 3.40 9.68 -7.25
CA LEU A 105 2.91 8.80 -6.20
C LEU A 105 1.87 9.51 -5.31
N MET A 106 2.15 10.75 -4.91
CA MET A 106 1.23 11.53 -4.07
C MET A 106 -0.03 11.96 -4.82
N VAL A 107 0.02 12.08 -6.15
CA VAL A 107 -1.17 12.23 -6.99
C VAL A 107 -2.00 10.95 -6.99
N CYS A 108 -1.42 9.76 -7.09
CA CYS A 108 -2.18 8.50 -6.98
C CYS A 108 -2.76 8.29 -5.58
N VAL A 109 -2.05 8.71 -4.53
CA VAL A 109 -2.53 8.68 -3.16
C VAL A 109 -3.73 9.64 -2.98
N ARG A 110 -3.64 10.87 -3.52
CA ARG A 110 -4.70 11.89 -3.37
C ARG A 110 -5.86 11.78 -4.35
N GLY A 111 -5.59 11.43 -5.60
CA GLY A 111 -6.53 11.41 -6.71
C GLY A 111 -6.94 9.99 -7.07
N GLY A 112 -8.24 9.76 -7.28
CA GLY A 112 -8.77 8.46 -7.70
C GLY A 112 -9.31 7.58 -6.56
N GLY A 113 -9.70 8.15 -5.43
CA GLY A 113 -10.37 7.38 -4.38
C GLY A 113 -9.43 6.42 -3.63
N ALA A 114 -8.22 6.85 -3.30
CA ALA A 114 -7.25 6.04 -2.54
C ALA A 114 -7.06 6.51 -1.08
N PHE A 115 -6.92 7.82 -0.80
CA PHE A 115 -6.77 8.34 0.58
C PHE A 115 -7.65 9.54 0.95
N PHE A 116 -7.84 10.50 0.03
CA PHE A 116 -8.55 11.76 0.30
C PHE A 116 -9.63 12.07 -0.76
N GLY A 117 -10.09 11.04 -1.47
CA GLY A 117 -11.26 11.21 -2.31
C GLY A 117 -12.42 11.74 -1.45
N ASP A 118 -13.11 12.76 -1.94
CA ASP A 118 -14.37 13.23 -1.37
C ASP A 118 -15.51 12.31 -1.84
N ASP A 119 -15.29 11.01 -1.66
CA ASP A 119 -16.17 9.96 -2.11
C ASP A 119 -16.90 9.34 -0.91
N LYS A 120 -18.20 9.08 -1.09
CA LYS A 120 -19.10 8.52 -0.06
C LYS A 120 -18.77 7.06 0.30
N PHE A 121 -17.55 6.60 0.08
CA PHE A 121 -17.15 5.23 0.41
C PHE A 121 -17.05 5.04 1.93
N PRO A 122 -17.52 3.90 2.47
CA PRO A 122 -17.53 3.63 3.91
C PRO A 122 -16.14 3.34 4.51
N GLY A 123 -15.08 3.30 3.69
CA GLY A 123 -13.72 2.89 4.06
C GLY A 123 -12.89 3.87 4.91
N LYS A 124 -13.50 4.75 5.72
CA LYS A 124 -12.77 5.74 6.54
C LYS A 124 -11.74 5.10 7.48
N GLY A 125 -11.98 3.87 7.93
CA GLY A 125 -11.04 3.13 8.78
C GLY A 125 -9.67 2.90 8.14
N VAL A 126 -9.62 2.68 6.82
CA VAL A 126 -8.36 2.58 6.07
C VAL A 126 -7.61 3.91 6.14
N ASN A 127 -8.28 5.03 5.87
CA ASN A 127 -7.66 6.35 5.89
C ASN A 127 -7.06 6.68 7.26
N TYR A 128 -7.81 6.41 8.34
CA TYR A 128 -7.32 6.63 9.70
C TYR A 128 -6.12 5.75 10.03
N HIS A 129 -6.19 4.46 9.67
CA HIS A 129 -5.08 3.55 9.92
C HIS A 129 -3.85 3.94 9.13
N VAL A 130 -3.98 4.32 7.85
CA VAL A 130 -2.79 4.77 7.14
C VAL A 130 -2.24 6.05 7.75
N ALA A 131 -3.08 7.02 8.10
CA ALA A 131 -2.63 8.24 8.78
C ALA A 131 -1.88 7.94 10.09
N SER A 132 -2.32 6.94 10.87
CA SER A 132 -1.66 6.55 12.12
C SER A 132 -0.28 5.90 11.87
N VAL A 133 -0.16 5.04 10.86
CA VAL A 133 1.12 4.36 10.57
C VAL A 133 2.07 5.17 9.69
N PHE A 134 1.60 6.20 8.98
CA PHE A 134 2.38 6.91 7.97
C PHE A 134 3.70 7.46 8.52
N LEU A 135 3.65 8.16 9.66
CA LEU A 135 4.83 8.73 10.29
C LEU A 135 5.74 7.68 10.92
N GLU A 136 5.16 6.58 11.43
CA GLU A 136 5.92 5.47 12.00
C GLU A 136 6.76 4.78 10.93
N GLU A 137 6.16 4.49 9.77
CA GLU A 137 6.84 3.83 8.66
C GLU A 137 7.80 4.76 7.90
N LEU A 138 7.59 6.07 7.96
CA LEU A 138 8.50 7.06 7.39
C LEU A 138 9.75 7.29 8.26
N ARG A 139 9.66 7.10 9.58
CA ARG A 139 10.73 7.35 10.55
C ARG A 139 12.07 6.66 10.20
N PRO A 140 12.13 5.38 9.81
CA PRO A 140 13.39 4.69 9.51
C PRO A 140 14.20 5.33 8.36
N PHE A 141 13.55 6.12 7.49
CA PHE A 141 14.18 6.71 6.32
C PHE A 141 14.88 8.05 6.62
N PHE A 142 14.41 8.82 7.61
CA PHE A 142 15.03 10.11 7.99
C PHE A 142 16.25 9.93 8.90
N PHE A 143 16.16 9.06 9.90
CA PHE A 143 17.15 8.98 10.98
C PHE A 143 18.41 8.17 10.65
N ARG A 144 18.52 7.62 9.43
CA ARG A 144 19.76 6.98 8.96
C ARG A 144 20.81 7.98 8.46
N SER A 145 20.43 9.23 8.16
CA SER A 145 21.37 10.28 7.72
C SER A 145 22.15 10.91 8.89
N THR A 146 21.65 10.83 10.12
CA THR A 146 22.24 11.52 11.29
C THR A 146 23.20 10.66 12.12
N ARG A 147 23.37 9.37 11.82
CA ARG A 147 24.39 8.52 12.46
C ARG A 147 25.83 8.73 11.96
N MET A 148 26.11 9.84 11.28
CA MET A 148 27.48 10.28 10.97
C MET A 148 28.02 11.29 11.99
N TRP A 149 27.17 11.84 12.87
CA TRP A 149 27.56 12.89 13.83
C TRP A 149 27.92 12.37 15.23
N LEU A 150 27.67 11.09 15.54
CA LEU A 150 28.01 10.48 16.83
C LEU A 150 29.29 9.63 16.78
N SER A 151 30.02 9.64 15.66
CA SER A 151 31.36 9.03 15.56
C SER A 151 32.50 10.02 15.78
N TYR A 152 32.18 11.26 16.17
CA TYR A 152 33.13 12.36 16.40
C TYR A 152 32.98 13.00 17.79
N PHE A 153 32.33 12.33 18.73
CA PHE A 153 32.33 12.65 20.16
C PHE A 153 32.47 11.38 20.98
#